data_AF-A0A7S0ELL9-F1
#
_entry.id   AF-A0A7S0ELL9-F1
#
_cell.length_a   1.000
_cell.length_b   1.000
_cell.length_c   1.000
_cell.angle_alpha   90.00
_cell.angle_beta   90.00
_cell.angle_gamma   90.00
#
_symmetry.space_group_name_H-M   'P 1'
#
loop_
_entity.id
_entity.type
_entity.pdbx_description
1 polymer ?
#
loop_
_entity_poly.entity_id
_entity_poly.type
_entity_poly.pdbx_seq_one_letter_code
_entity_poly.pdbx_strand_id
1 'polypeptide(L)'
;VTSQHHHEPASNQQGRRTRKRISKRQADGGHDVATGAYNAAGLQGRQFGTFGRYENECLAEWMAAHFLAHSPHGNASVVELGCGIGNYARYMASRGFAWVDCSDGNPTIARASRGLCKTRNLVQPQHDLPRGDFAYSLEVGEHIPQQFMTQYLDNLDRANRRGLVLSWSNSQCAKTGEGQHVNCLPIDAVVAMMKARGYTHEERPQKSARASMSKCPNHAVWLASTLMVFSRDGPASRAK
;
A
#
# COMPACT_ATOMS: atom_id res chain seq x y z
N VAL A 1 -46.52 -66.53 -31.89
CA VAL A 1 -45.97 -65.60 -30.88
C VAL A 1 -45.31 -64.44 -31.63
N THR A 2 -45.92 -63.25 -31.50
CA THR A 2 -45.38 -61.87 -31.69
C THR A 2 -44.84 -61.48 -33.09
N SER A 3 -45.48 -60.60 -33.89
CA SER A 3 -45.66 -59.12 -33.73
C SER A 3 -44.33 -58.36 -33.79
N GLN A 4 -44.12 -57.16 -34.36
CA GLN A 4 -44.87 -56.17 -35.14
C GLN A 4 -43.85 -55.02 -35.42
N HIS A 5 -44.14 -54.20 -36.43
CA HIS A 5 -43.84 -52.75 -36.53
C HIS A 5 -42.44 -52.19 -36.86
N HIS A 6 -42.46 -51.35 -37.91
CA HIS A 6 -41.53 -50.27 -38.23
C HIS A 6 -41.39 -49.25 -37.09
N HIS A 7 -40.19 -48.70 -36.91
CA HIS A 7 -39.94 -47.29 -36.59
C HIS A 7 -38.45 -46.96 -36.76
N GLU A 8 -38.13 -45.94 -37.58
CA GLU A 8 -36.93 -45.11 -37.37
C GLU A 8 -37.06 -44.31 -36.07
N PRO A 9 -35.93 -43.98 -35.43
CA PRO A 9 -35.77 -42.61 -35.01
C PRO A 9 -34.38 -42.01 -35.29
N ALA A 10 -34.43 -40.83 -35.90
CA ALA A 10 -33.85 -39.57 -35.45
C ALA A 10 -32.40 -39.53 -34.92
N SER A 11 -31.62 -38.73 -35.65
CA SER A 11 -30.37 -38.08 -35.26
C SER A 11 -30.35 -37.56 -33.83
N ASN A 12 -29.34 -37.96 -33.04
CA ASN A 12 -28.79 -37.10 -32.00
C ASN A 12 -27.39 -37.60 -31.61
N GLN A 13 -26.35 -36.81 -31.90
CA GLN A 13 -25.43 -36.32 -30.89
C GLN A 13 -24.31 -35.48 -31.53
N GLN A 14 -24.51 -34.18 -31.40
CA GLN A 14 -23.53 -33.26 -30.83
C GLN A 14 -22.20 -33.11 -31.56
N GLY A 15 -22.16 -32.07 -32.40
CA GLY A 15 -20.93 -31.45 -32.85
C GLY A 15 -19.99 -31.15 -31.69
N ARG A 16 -18.80 -31.75 -31.74
CA ARG A 16 -17.62 -31.32 -30.99
C ARG A 16 -17.20 -29.93 -31.46
N ARG A 17 -17.88 -28.89 -30.98
CA ARG A 17 -17.26 -27.57 -30.83
C ARG A 17 -16.29 -27.69 -29.67
N THR A 18 -15.01 -27.85 -29.99
CA THR A 18 -13.88 -27.65 -29.08
C THR A 18 -13.99 -26.24 -28.51
N ARG A 19 -14.67 -26.11 -27.36
CA ARG A 19 -14.56 -24.92 -26.51
C ARG A 19 -13.09 -24.85 -26.12
N LYS A 20 -12.34 -23.95 -26.75
CA LYS A 20 -11.07 -23.45 -26.23
C LYS A 20 -11.31 -23.18 -24.75
N ARG A 21 -10.69 -24.02 -23.92
CA ARG A 21 -10.70 -23.91 -22.47
C ARG A 21 -9.93 -22.64 -22.17
N ILE A 22 -10.65 -21.51 -22.13
CA ILE A 22 -10.13 -20.28 -21.54
C ILE A 22 -9.83 -20.69 -20.11
N SER A 23 -8.55 -20.90 -19.80
CA SER A 23 -8.09 -21.09 -18.44
C SER A 23 -8.45 -19.82 -17.69
N LYS A 24 -9.56 -19.87 -16.95
CA LYS A 24 -9.86 -18.93 -15.88
C LYS A 24 -8.65 -18.95 -14.94
N ARG A 25 -7.71 -18.03 -15.14
CA ARG A 25 -6.86 -17.52 -14.07
C ARG A 25 -7.81 -16.94 -13.04
N GLN A 26 -8.04 -17.70 -11.99
CA GLN A 26 -8.86 -17.33 -10.86
C GLN A 26 -8.02 -17.43 -9.57
N ALA A 27 -6.72 -17.14 -9.63
CA ALA A 27 -5.79 -17.45 -8.54
C ALA A 27 -4.78 -16.35 -8.20
N ASP A 28 -5.05 -15.09 -8.57
CA ASP A 28 -4.14 -13.98 -8.28
C ASP A 28 -4.75 -13.07 -7.21
N GLY A 29 -5.25 -13.62 -6.09
CA GLY A 29 -5.52 -12.94 -4.80
C GLY A 29 -6.25 -11.58 -4.76
N GLY A 30 -6.80 -11.11 -5.87
CA GLY A 30 -7.20 -9.72 -6.03
C GLY A 30 -6.04 -8.72 -6.28
N HIS A 31 -4.92 -9.11 -6.88
CA HIS A 31 -3.72 -8.28 -7.05
C HIS A 31 -3.24 -8.23 -8.53
N ASP A 32 -2.94 -7.05 -9.04
CA ASP A 32 -2.36 -6.84 -10.38
C ASP A 32 -0.83 -6.82 -10.32
N VAL A 33 -0.20 -7.89 -10.80
CA VAL A 33 1.27 -8.06 -10.79
C VAL A 33 2.02 -7.04 -11.66
N ALA A 34 1.36 -6.37 -12.61
CA ALA A 34 2.02 -5.36 -13.44
C ALA A 34 2.15 -4.02 -12.71
N THR A 35 1.23 -3.72 -11.79
CA THR A 35 1.14 -2.44 -11.10
C THR A 35 1.35 -2.53 -9.59
N GLY A 36 1.31 -3.74 -9.01
CA GLY A 36 1.27 -3.96 -7.57
C GLY A 36 -0.07 -3.59 -6.91
N ALA A 37 -1.08 -3.20 -7.70
CA ALA A 37 -2.33 -2.69 -7.16
C ALA A 37 -3.28 -3.84 -6.76
N TYR A 38 -3.88 -3.73 -5.59
CA TYR A 38 -5.03 -4.56 -5.24
C TYR A 38 -6.28 -4.14 -6.01
N ASN A 39 -7.19 -5.08 -6.24
CA ASN A 39 -8.53 -4.86 -6.76
C ASN A 39 -9.56 -4.85 -5.63
N ALA A 40 -10.86 -4.80 -5.96
CA ALA A 40 -11.94 -4.75 -4.97
C ALA A 40 -11.88 -5.90 -3.93
N ALA A 41 -11.44 -7.10 -4.33
CA ALA A 41 -11.36 -8.25 -3.44
C ALA A 41 -10.26 -8.10 -2.38
N GLY A 42 -9.17 -7.38 -2.69
CA GLY A 42 -8.10 -7.09 -1.73
C GLY A 42 -8.51 -6.18 -0.56
N LEU A 43 -9.70 -5.57 -0.64
CA LEU A 43 -10.28 -4.76 0.43
C LEU A 43 -11.30 -5.53 1.29
N GLN A 44 -11.57 -6.79 0.99
CA GLN A 44 -12.57 -7.59 1.72
C GLN A 44 -12.20 -7.69 3.20
N GLY A 45 -13.19 -7.48 4.08
CA GLY A 45 -13.01 -7.52 5.53
C GLY A 45 -12.41 -6.24 6.13
N ARG A 46 -12.09 -5.23 5.31
CA ARG A 46 -11.68 -3.91 5.79
C ARG A 46 -12.89 -2.99 5.91
N GLN A 47 -12.92 -2.15 6.95
CA GLN A 47 -14.00 -1.20 7.18
C GLN A 47 -13.44 0.21 7.35
N PHE A 48 -13.88 1.12 6.48
CA PHE A 48 -13.54 2.53 6.62
C PHE A 48 -14.12 3.08 7.92
N GLY A 49 -13.27 3.73 8.72
CA GLY A 49 -13.65 4.25 10.03
C GLY A 49 -13.06 3.46 11.21
N THR A 50 -12.60 2.23 10.99
CA THR A 50 -12.20 1.32 12.07
C THR A 50 -10.88 0.66 11.75
N PHE A 51 -9.89 0.77 12.64
CA PHE A 51 -8.64 0.04 12.50
C PHE A 51 -8.89 -1.46 12.62
N GLY A 52 -8.52 -2.21 11.58
CA GLY A 52 -8.68 -3.66 11.52
C GLY A 52 -7.38 -4.43 11.68
N ARG A 53 -7.42 -5.72 11.34
CA ARG A 53 -6.27 -6.65 11.34
C ARG A 53 -5.03 -6.07 10.63
N TYR A 54 -5.22 -5.38 9.51
CA TYR A 54 -4.15 -4.96 8.59
C TYR A 54 -3.60 -3.56 8.86
N GLU A 55 -4.14 -2.87 9.87
CA GLU A 55 -3.70 -1.54 10.25
C GLU A 55 -3.34 -1.58 11.74
N ASN A 56 -2.59 -0.59 12.23
CA ASN A 56 -2.22 -0.43 13.63
C ASN A 56 -2.54 0.99 14.10
N GLU A 57 -3.54 1.09 14.98
CA GLU A 57 -4.00 2.36 15.56
C GLU A 57 -2.92 3.06 16.39
N CYS A 58 -2.15 2.32 17.18
CA CYS A 58 -1.06 2.88 18.00
C CYS A 58 0.10 3.43 17.14
N LEU A 59 0.31 2.88 15.94
CA LEU A 59 1.21 3.46 14.94
C LEU A 59 0.62 4.74 14.36
N ALA A 60 -0.69 4.78 14.08
CA ALA A 60 -1.36 5.99 13.60
C ALA A 60 -1.25 7.13 14.60
N GLU A 61 -1.48 6.84 15.89
CA GLU A 61 -1.32 7.79 16.99
C GLU A 61 0.13 8.28 17.08
N TRP A 62 1.10 7.36 17.05
CA TRP A 62 2.51 7.71 17.10
C TRP A 62 2.92 8.60 15.92
N MET A 63 2.53 8.24 14.70
CA MET A 63 2.82 9.02 13.49
C MET A 63 2.22 10.43 13.57
N ALA A 64 0.95 10.55 13.99
CA ALA A 64 0.29 11.85 14.15
C ALA A 64 1.04 12.74 15.14
N ALA A 65 1.36 12.21 16.33
CA ALA A 65 2.11 12.94 17.35
C ALA A 65 3.52 13.33 16.86
N HIS A 66 4.21 12.41 16.19
CA HIS A 66 5.54 12.64 15.65
C HIS A 66 5.54 13.75 14.60
N PHE A 67 4.67 13.68 13.60
CA PHE A 67 4.59 14.68 12.54
C PHE A 67 4.19 16.06 13.05
N LEU A 68 3.20 16.15 13.95
CA LEU A 68 2.79 17.43 14.54
C LEU A 68 3.92 18.08 15.36
N ALA A 69 4.65 17.27 16.15
CA ALA A 69 5.77 17.76 16.96
C ALA A 69 6.97 18.25 16.14
N HIS A 70 7.12 17.78 14.90
CA HIS A 70 8.21 18.15 13.99
C HIS A 70 7.77 19.09 12.86
N SER A 71 6.52 19.55 12.89
CA SER A 71 6.01 20.50 11.91
C SER A 71 6.33 21.95 12.29
N PRO A 72 6.72 22.82 11.33
CA PRO A 72 6.84 24.25 11.58
C PRO A 72 5.50 24.83 12.05
N HIS A 73 5.53 25.59 13.14
CA HIS A 73 4.37 26.31 13.68
C HIS A 73 3.17 25.44 14.06
N GLY A 74 3.37 24.14 14.29
CA GLY A 74 2.31 23.23 14.76
C GLY A 74 1.21 22.93 13.72
N ASN A 75 1.41 23.29 12.45
CA ASN A 75 0.45 23.05 11.37
C ASN A 75 1.07 22.11 10.32
N ALA A 76 0.78 20.80 10.41
CA ALA A 76 1.42 19.78 9.57
C ALA A 76 0.57 19.38 8.36
N SER A 77 1.22 19.06 7.25
CA SER A 77 0.60 18.42 6.10
C SER A 77 1.21 17.06 5.78
N VAL A 78 0.41 16.12 5.28
CA VAL A 78 0.89 14.75 5.04
C VAL A 78 0.32 14.13 3.77
N VAL A 79 1.16 13.32 3.10
CA VAL A 79 0.78 12.52 1.92
C VAL A 79 0.94 11.03 2.21
N GLU A 80 -0.11 10.25 1.97
CA GLU A 80 -0.10 8.79 2.05
C GLU A 80 -0.12 8.17 0.65
N LEU A 81 0.89 7.34 0.33
CA LEU A 81 0.92 6.55 -0.90
C LEU A 81 0.69 5.07 -0.58
N GLY A 82 -0.30 4.46 -1.23
CA GLY A 82 -0.78 3.11 -0.93
C GLY A 82 -1.66 3.06 0.31
N CYS A 83 -2.68 3.92 0.35
CA CYS A 83 -3.47 4.15 1.56
C CYS A 83 -4.41 3.01 1.97
N GLY A 84 -4.52 1.94 1.17
CA GLY A 84 -5.59 0.96 1.33
C GLY A 84 -6.92 1.69 1.40
N ILE A 85 -7.83 1.32 2.32
CA ILE A 85 -9.13 2.00 2.51
C ILE A 85 -9.06 3.42 3.11
N GLY A 86 -7.87 3.95 3.45
CA GLY A 86 -7.69 5.32 3.93
C GLY A 86 -7.89 5.51 5.44
N ASN A 87 -7.78 4.46 6.25
CA ASN A 87 -7.97 4.56 7.70
C ASN A 87 -6.89 5.40 8.40
N TYR A 88 -5.63 5.29 7.97
CA TYR A 88 -4.55 6.15 8.46
C TYR A 88 -4.78 7.61 8.06
N ALA A 89 -5.04 7.90 6.77
CA ALA A 89 -5.38 9.24 6.31
C ALA A 89 -6.56 9.87 7.07
N ARG A 90 -7.63 9.10 7.29
CA ARG A 90 -8.80 9.56 8.07
C ARG A 90 -8.39 9.89 9.50
N TYR A 91 -7.54 9.05 10.12
CA TYR A 91 -7.01 9.33 11.44
C TYR A 91 -6.22 10.64 11.45
N MET A 92 -5.28 10.84 10.53
CA MET A 92 -4.52 12.10 10.41
C MET A 92 -5.44 13.33 10.25
N ALA A 93 -6.45 13.23 9.38
CA ALA A 93 -7.41 14.31 9.16
C ALA A 93 -8.18 14.70 10.44
N SER A 94 -8.37 13.75 11.37
CA SER A 94 -9.02 14.01 12.66
C SER A 94 -8.09 14.61 13.74
N ARG A 95 -6.79 14.73 13.47
CA ARG A 95 -5.77 15.17 14.45
C ARG A 95 -5.24 16.59 14.22
N GLY A 96 -5.91 17.39 13.39
CA GLY A 96 -5.57 18.80 13.18
C GLY A 96 -4.44 19.05 12.16
N PHE A 97 -4.20 18.10 11.24
CA PHE A 97 -3.35 18.36 10.07
C PHE A 97 -4.01 19.41 9.17
N ALA A 98 -3.21 20.33 8.63
CA ALA A 98 -3.64 21.38 7.70
C ALA A 98 -4.39 20.80 6.50
N TRP A 99 -3.84 19.70 5.97
CA TRP A 99 -4.43 18.90 4.92
C TRP A 99 -3.78 17.50 4.90
N VAL A 100 -4.54 16.55 4.35
CA VAL A 100 -4.11 15.16 4.14
C VAL A 100 -4.41 14.81 2.70
N ASP A 101 -3.42 14.28 1.97
CA ASP A 101 -3.61 13.69 0.65
C ASP A 101 -3.36 12.18 0.75
N CYS A 102 -4.22 11.35 0.18
CA CYS A 102 -4.03 9.91 0.20
C CYS A 102 -4.41 9.29 -1.13
N SER A 103 -3.62 8.29 -1.55
CA SER A 103 -3.87 7.59 -2.80
C SER A 103 -3.47 6.13 -2.79
N ASP A 104 -4.09 5.33 -3.64
CA ASP A 104 -3.82 3.89 -3.79
C ASP A 104 -3.96 3.46 -5.25
N GLY A 105 -3.27 2.39 -5.67
CA GLY A 105 -3.43 1.80 -7.00
C GLY A 105 -4.80 1.16 -7.22
N ASN A 106 -5.53 0.86 -6.15
CA ASN A 106 -6.83 0.21 -6.22
C ASN A 106 -7.90 1.13 -6.85
N PRO A 107 -8.55 0.72 -7.96
CA PRO A 107 -9.54 1.55 -8.65
C PRO A 107 -10.82 1.77 -7.84
N THR A 108 -11.04 1.02 -6.77
CA THR A 108 -12.21 1.18 -5.90
C THR A 108 -11.99 2.15 -4.75
N ILE A 109 -10.77 2.70 -4.61
CA ILE A 109 -10.43 3.39 -3.37
C ILE A 109 -11.27 4.62 -3.11
N ALA A 110 -11.54 5.44 -4.13
CA ALA A 110 -12.38 6.63 -3.96
C ALA A 110 -13.75 6.30 -3.35
N ARG A 111 -14.34 5.14 -3.70
CA ARG A 111 -15.58 4.67 -3.08
C ARG A 111 -15.35 4.10 -1.68
N ALA A 112 -14.34 3.24 -1.52
CA ALA A 112 -14.08 2.56 -0.24
C ALA A 112 -13.70 3.53 0.88
N SER A 113 -13.03 4.63 0.56
CA SER A 113 -12.66 5.72 1.48
C SER A 113 -13.71 6.84 1.53
N ARG A 114 -14.92 6.65 0.98
CA ARG A 114 -15.98 7.68 0.92
C ARG A 114 -15.54 9.04 0.37
N GLY A 115 -14.70 9.01 -0.67
CA GLY A 115 -14.18 10.20 -1.34
C GLY A 115 -12.93 10.81 -0.72
N LEU A 116 -12.44 10.30 0.43
CA LEU A 116 -11.25 10.84 1.08
C LEU A 116 -9.97 10.65 0.26
N CYS A 117 -9.77 9.48 -0.33
CA CYS A 117 -8.57 9.10 -1.07
C CYS A 117 -8.86 8.92 -2.56
N LYS A 118 -7.81 8.98 -3.38
CA LYS A 118 -7.90 8.91 -4.86
C LYS A 118 -7.10 7.74 -5.44
N THR A 119 -7.51 7.28 -6.61
CA THR A 119 -6.74 6.25 -7.33
C THR A 119 -5.51 6.88 -7.99
N ARG A 120 -4.32 6.30 -7.76
CA ARG A 120 -3.07 6.64 -8.47
C ARG A 120 -2.25 5.39 -8.75
N ASN A 121 -1.72 5.27 -9.96
CA ASN A 121 -0.80 4.19 -10.30
C ASN A 121 0.64 4.54 -9.86
N LEU A 122 1.06 4.02 -8.70
CA LEU A 122 2.33 4.38 -8.07
C LEU A 122 3.58 3.87 -8.80
N VAL A 123 3.42 3.00 -9.81
CA VAL A 123 4.54 2.56 -10.69
C VAL A 123 4.83 3.56 -11.80
N GLN A 124 3.95 4.56 -11.98
CA GLN A 124 4.13 5.64 -12.94
C GLN A 124 4.62 6.91 -12.23
N PRO A 125 5.41 7.76 -12.89
CA PRO A 125 5.75 9.08 -12.36
C PRO A 125 4.49 9.89 -12.03
N GLN A 126 4.37 10.37 -10.80
CA GLN A 126 3.24 11.17 -10.33
C GLN A 126 3.63 12.65 -10.22
N HIS A 127 3.72 13.35 -11.34
CA HIS A 127 4.22 14.74 -11.39
C HIS A 127 3.32 15.75 -10.67
N ASP A 128 2.04 15.43 -10.49
CA ASP A 128 1.00 16.25 -9.86
C ASP A 128 0.77 15.90 -8.38
N LEU A 129 1.63 15.08 -7.75
CA LEU A 129 1.53 14.83 -6.32
C LEU A 129 1.69 16.15 -5.56
N PRO A 130 0.77 16.47 -4.63
CA PRO A 130 1.04 17.54 -3.68
C PRO A 130 2.27 17.15 -2.88
N ARG A 131 3.06 18.16 -2.53
CA ARG A 131 4.18 17.99 -1.63
C ARG A 131 3.72 18.39 -0.23
N GLY A 132 3.74 17.45 0.71
CA GLY A 132 3.42 17.64 2.13
C GLY A 132 4.67 17.89 2.96
N ASP A 133 4.50 18.26 4.22
CA ASP A 133 5.61 18.31 5.17
C ASP A 133 6.21 16.93 5.37
N PHE A 134 5.33 15.94 5.52
CA PHE A 134 5.69 14.54 5.68
C PHE A 134 5.01 13.67 4.62
N ALA A 135 5.55 12.48 4.39
CA ALA A 135 4.85 11.43 3.66
C ALA A 135 4.91 10.11 4.43
N TYR A 136 4.05 9.16 4.09
CA TYR A 136 4.22 7.80 4.56
C TYR A 136 3.66 6.78 3.57
N SER A 137 4.17 5.55 3.67
CA SER A 137 3.71 4.40 2.90
C SER A 137 4.02 3.12 3.66
N LEU A 138 3.03 2.26 3.86
CA LEU A 138 3.12 1.09 4.72
C LEU A 138 2.77 -0.17 3.94
N GLU A 139 3.73 -1.08 3.78
CA GLU A 139 3.57 -2.38 3.09
C GLU A 139 3.03 -2.19 1.66
N VAL A 140 3.77 -1.41 0.86
CA VAL A 140 3.43 -1.09 -0.54
C VAL A 140 4.55 -1.47 -1.49
N GLY A 141 5.80 -1.19 -1.10
CA GLY A 141 6.96 -1.37 -1.97
C GLY A 141 7.19 -2.82 -2.38
N GLU A 142 6.87 -3.77 -1.51
CA GLU A 142 6.98 -5.20 -1.77
C GLU A 142 6.00 -5.72 -2.84
N HIS A 143 4.93 -4.98 -3.10
CA HIS A 143 3.96 -5.26 -4.16
C HIS A 143 4.36 -4.65 -5.50
N ILE A 144 5.27 -3.66 -5.49
CA ILE A 144 5.69 -2.95 -6.69
C ILE A 144 6.82 -3.73 -7.38
N PRO A 145 6.66 -4.13 -8.66
CA PRO A 145 7.71 -4.83 -9.39
C PRO A 145 9.05 -4.09 -9.34
N GLN A 146 10.15 -4.83 -9.16
CA GLN A 146 11.49 -4.25 -8.93
C GLN A 146 11.90 -3.20 -9.99
N GLN A 147 11.50 -3.40 -11.25
CA GLN A 147 11.78 -2.45 -12.34
C GLN A 147 11.16 -1.05 -12.12
N PHE A 148 10.08 -0.96 -11.34
CA PHE A 148 9.37 0.29 -11.03
C PHE A 148 9.72 0.89 -9.67
N MET A 149 10.56 0.21 -8.89
CA MET A 149 10.92 0.63 -7.54
C MET A 149 11.50 2.04 -7.48
N THR A 150 12.38 2.38 -8.42
CA THR A 150 12.96 3.72 -8.49
C THR A 150 11.88 4.78 -8.67
N GLN A 151 10.94 4.57 -9.60
CA GLN A 151 9.84 5.53 -9.81
C GLN A 151 8.95 5.66 -8.56
N TYR A 152 8.65 4.55 -7.89
CA TYR A 152 7.88 4.56 -6.65
C TYR A 152 8.57 5.35 -5.52
N LEU A 153 9.86 5.10 -5.29
CA LEU A 153 10.63 5.84 -4.28
C LEU A 153 10.78 7.32 -4.64
N ASP A 154 10.85 7.66 -5.93
CA ASP A 154 10.90 9.05 -6.39
C ASP A 154 9.55 9.75 -6.22
N ASN A 155 8.43 9.02 -6.31
CA ASN A 155 7.10 9.54 -5.96
C ASN A 155 7.00 9.88 -4.46
N LEU A 156 7.54 9.03 -3.58
CA LEU A 156 7.65 9.31 -2.14
C LEU A 156 8.51 10.54 -1.88
N ASP A 157 9.65 10.67 -2.57
CA ASP A 157 10.53 11.83 -2.42
C ASP A 157 9.87 13.14 -2.86
N ARG A 158 9.11 13.08 -3.96
CA ARG A 158 8.33 14.23 -4.45
C ARG A 158 7.26 14.66 -3.45
N ALA A 159 6.56 13.70 -2.85
CA ALA A 159 5.47 13.93 -1.91
C ALA A 159 5.93 14.52 -0.57
N ASN A 160 7.21 14.43 -0.22
CA ASN A 160 7.73 14.77 1.11
C ASN A 160 8.65 15.99 1.12
N ARG A 161 8.59 16.86 2.14
CA ARG A 161 9.61 17.89 2.40
C ARG A 161 10.62 17.53 3.50
N ARG A 162 10.17 16.90 4.59
CA ARG A 162 10.91 16.88 5.88
C ARG A 162 11.20 15.49 6.42
N GLY A 163 10.43 14.49 6.04
CA GLY A 163 10.61 13.15 6.58
C GLY A 163 9.47 12.22 6.23
N LEU A 164 9.73 10.92 6.28
CA LEU A 164 8.70 9.94 5.99
C LEU A 164 8.80 8.71 6.86
N VAL A 165 7.66 8.05 7.02
CA VAL A 165 7.55 6.73 7.64
C VAL A 165 7.29 5.72 6.53
N LEU A 166 8.13 4.70 6.44
CA LEU A 166 8.06 3.67 5.41
C LEU A 166 8.01 2.31 6.09
N SER A 167 7.14 1.40 5.65
CA SER A 167 7.34 -0.02 5.93
C SER A 167 7.42 -0.80 4.61
N TRP A 168 8.21 -1.86 4.64
CA TRP A 168 8.50 -2.68 3.47
C TRP A 168 8.69 -4.11 3.94
N SER A 169 7.93 -5.04 3.37
CA SER A 169 8.01 -6.44 3.79
C SER A 169 9.45 -6.99 3.74
N ASN A 170 9.86 -7.71 4.76
CA ASN A 170 11.25 -8.16 4.89
C ASN A 170 11.57 -9.34 3.94
N SER A 171 12.84 -9.72 3.84
CA SER A 171 13.32 -10.79 2.96
C SER A 171 12.65 -12.17 3.14
N GLN A 172 11.87 -12.36 4.21
CA GLN A 172 11.09 -13.57 4.42
C GLN A 172 9.81 -13.61 3.57
N CYS A 173 9.35 -12.51 2.98
CA CYS A 173 8.13 -12.52 2.16
C CYS A 173 8.27 -13.32 0.86
N ALA A 174 9.49 -13.50 0.33
CA ALA A 174 9.70 -14.36 -0.84
C ALA A 174 9.44 -15.85 -0.54
N LYS A 175 9.46 -16.24 0.75
CA LYS A 175 9.28 -17.64 1.18
C LYS A 175 7.81 -18.03 1.36
N THR A 176 6.89 -17.08 1.49
CA THR A 176 5.48 -17.40 1.73
C THR A 176 4.76 -17.90 0.47
N GLY A 177 5.39 -17.79 -0.71
CA GLY A 177 4.82 -18.29 -1.98
C GLY A 177 3.57 -17.53 -2.43
N GLU A 178 3.24 -16.45 -1.73
CA GLU A 178 2.10 -15.61 -2.03
C GLU A 178 2.58 -14.62 -3.12
N GLY A 179 2.30 -14.96 -4.39
CA GLY A 179 2.81 -14.25 -5.58
C GLY A 179 2.47 -12.75 -5.68
N GLN A 180 1.86 -12.15 -4.67
CA GLN A 180 1.65 -10.70 -4.55
C GLN A 180 2.85 -9.94 -3.98
N HIS A 181 3.77 -10.57 -3.24
CA HIS A 181 5.01 -9.90 -2.78
C HIS A 181 6.11 -10.16 -3.81
N VAL A 182 6.25 -9.24 -4.77
CA VAL A 182 7.15 -9.37 -5.93
C VAL A 182 8.50 -8.67 -5.76
N ASN A 183 8.66 -7.88 -4.68
CA ASN A 183 9.86 -7.08 -4.44
C ASN A 183 10.27 -7.09 -2.95
N CYS A 184 10.58 -8.28 -2.45
CA CYS A 184 11.02 -8.50 -1.08
C CYS A 184 12.47 -8.05 -0.89
N LEU A 185 12.68 -6.92 -0.22
CA LEU A 185 14.01 -6.38 0.05
C LEU A 185 14.35 -6.45 1.53
N PRO A 186 15.63 -6.67 1.88
CA PRO A 186 16.06 -6.48 3.24
C PRO A 186 16.02 -4.98 3.60
N ILE A 187 15.74 -4.70 4.87
CA ILE A 187 15.49 -3.33 5.36
C ILE A 187 16.70 -2.41 5.14
N ASP A 188 17.92 -2.95 5.26
CA ASP A 188 19.17 -2.22 5.02
C ASP A 188 19.30 -1.74 3.57
N ALA A 189 18.86 -2.54 2.59
CA ALA A 189 18.81 -2.12 1.19
C ALA A 189 17.82 -0.95 0.99
N VAL A 190 16.63 -1.01 1.61
CA VAL A 190 15.65 0.08 1.54
C VAL A 190 16.20 1.35 2.19
N VAL A 191 16.82 1.23 3.36
CA VAL A 191 17.51 2.34 4.05
C VAL A 191 18.60 2.94 3.16
N ALA A 192 19.43 2.13 2.50
CA ALA A 192 20.48 2.62 1.61
C ALA A 192 19.92 3.41 0.42
N MET A 193 18.81 2.94 -0.18
CA MET A 193 18.13 3.64 -1.27
C MET A 193 17.52 4.98 -0.83
N MET A 194 17.03 5.09 0.40
CA MET A 194 16.55 6.35 0.95
C MET A 194 17.72 7.29 1.29
N LYS A 195 18.82 6.78 1.84
CA LYS A 195 20.04 7.57 2.07
C LYS A 195 20.61 8.16 0.78
N ALA A 196 20.61 7.38 -0.31
CA ALA A 196 21.01 7.87 -1.64
C ALA A 196 20.13 9.03 -2.16
N ARG A 197 18.92 9.19 -1.63
CA ARG A 197 18.00 10.31 -1.91
C ARG A 197 18.13 11.48 -0.93
N GLY A 198 19.13 11.45 -0.04
CA GLY A 198 19.41 12.51 0.93
C GLY A 198 18.58 12.43 2.21
N TYR A 199 18.07 11.25 2.56
CA TYR A 199 17.40 11.03 3.84
C TYR A 199 18.37 10.54 4.91
N THR A 200 18.10 10.95 6.15
CA THR A 200 18.73 10.39 7.34
C THR A 200 17.81 9.34 7.95
N HIS A 201 18.36 8.18 8.30
CA HIS A 201 17.62 7.12 8.96
C HIS A 201 17.58 7.36 10.48
N GLU A 202 16.37 7.48 11.03
CA GLU A 202 16.13 7.93 12.40
C GLU A 202 15.90 6.75 13.35
N GLU A 203 16.98 6.15 13.84
CA GLU A 203 16.88 4.94 14.69
C GLU A 203 16.09 5.14 15.99
N ARG A 204 16.23 6.31 16.65
CA ARG A 204 15.54 6.59 17.91
C ARG A 204 14.02 6.71 17.70
N PRO A 205 13.53 7.59 16.80
CA PRO A 205 12.11 7.60 16.41
C PRO A 205 11.60 6.24 15.94
N GLN A 206 12.38 5.51 15.11
CA GLN A 206 11.99 4.18 14.66
C GLN A 206 11.77 3.21 15.83
N LYS A 207 12.71 3.12 16.78
CA LYS A 207 12.55 2.25 17.97
C LYS A 207 11.32 2.63 18.78
N SER A 208 11.06 3.93 18.95
CA SER A 208 9.86 4.44 19.64
C SER A 208 8.57 4.06 18.92
N ALA A 209 8.50 4.22 17.60
CA ALA A 209 7.35 3.84 16.79
C ALA A 209 7.06 2.34 16.87
N ARG A 210 8.09 1.50 16.69
CA ARG A 210 7.97 0.04 16.80
C ARG A 210 7.47 -0.40 18.19
N ALA A 211 7.93 0.26 19.25
CA ALA A 211 7.49 -0.02 20.61
C ALA A 211 6.03 0.42 20.88
N SER A 212 5.52 1.46 20.21
CA SER A 212 4.13 1.89 20.40
C SER A 212 3.14 0.84 19.89
N MET A 213 3.48 0.11 18.83
CA MET A 213 2.62 -0.87 18.18
C MET A 213 2.19 -2.01 19.11
N SER A 214 3.07 -2.41 20.03
CA SER A 214 2.79 -3.46 21.02
C SER A 214 1.67 -3.10 21.99
N LYS A 215 1.31 -1.82 22.12
CA LYS A 215 0.16 -1.37 22.92
C LYS A 215 -1.19 -1.69 22.24
N CYS A 216 -1.16 -2.00 20.94
CA CYS A 216 -2.32 -2.42 20.14
C CYS A 216 -2.10 -3.85 19.60
N PRO A 217 -2.06 -4.88 20.46
CA PRO A 217 -1.61 -6.23 20.07
C PRO A 217 -2.49 -6.91 19.00
N ASN A 218 -3.74 -6.51 18.86
CA ASN A 218 -4.68 -7.07 17.89
C ASN A 218 -4.61 -6.38 16.51
N HIS A 219 -3.73 -5.40 16.34
CA HIS A 219 -3.67 -4.54 15.15
C HIS A 219 -2.28 -4.62 14.51
N ALA A 220 -2.13 -5.22 13.33
CA ALA A 220 -0.93 -5.27 12.48
C ALA A 220 0.46 -5.17 13.15
N VAL A 221 0.72 -5.89 14.25
CA VAL A 221 1.97 -5.75 15.02
C VAL A 221 3.22 -6.17 14.25
N TRP A 222 3.07 -6.97 13.18
CA TRP A 222 4.18 -7.39 12.32
C TRP A 222 4.91 -6.22 11.64
N LEU A 223 4.20 -5.11 11.39
CA LEU A 223 4.76 -3.87 10.85
C LEU A 223 5.93 -3.36 11.70
N ALA A 224 5.97 -3.66 13.01
CA ALA A 224 7.07 -3.25 13.87
C ALA A 224 8.43 -3.84 13.43
N SER A 225 8.44 -4.96 12.69
CA SER A 225 9.67 -5.54 12.18
C SER A 225 10.18 -4.85 10.90
N THR A 226 9.29 -4.19 10.15
CA THR A 226 9.54 -3.62 8.83
C THR A 226 9.53 -2.10 8.79
N LEU A 227 9.05 -1.44 9.85
CA LEU A 227 8.91 0.01 9.93
C LEU A 227 10.26 0.73 9.97
N MET A 228 10.40 1.75 9.15
CA MET A 228 11.53 2.66 9.06
C MET A 228 11.04 4.10 9.19
N VAL A 229 11.84 4.93 9.86
CA VAL A 229 11.56 6.37 10.02
C VAL A 229 12.74 7.14 9.45
N PHE A 230 12.44 8.14 8.63
CA PHE A 230 13.45 8.96 7.98
C PHE A 230 13.16 10.44 8.20
N SER A 231 14.21 11.20 8.42
CA SER A 231 14.20 12.66 8.33
C SER A 231 14.90 13.10 7.04
N ARG A 232 14.61 14.32 6.64
CA ARG A 232 15.28 15.04 5.58
C ARG A 232 15.44 16.45 6.08
N ASP A 233 16.68 16.91 6.13
CA ASP A 233 16.90 18.35 6.22
C ASP A 233 16.18 18.93 5.00
N GLY A 234 15.13 19.73 5.25
CA GLY A 234 14.50 20.49 4.17
C GLY A 234 15.59 21.32 3.47
N PRO A 235 15.26 22.10 2.44
CA PRO A 235 16.10 23.25 2.16
C PRO A 235 16.12 24.10 3.44
N ALA A 236 17.10 23.86 4.32
CA ALA A 236 17.60 24.83 5.25
C ALA A 236 17.77 26.07 4.41
N SER A 237 17.15 27.16 4.85
CA SER A 237 17.52 28.52 4.50
C SER A 237 18.89 28.54 3.82
N ARG A 238 18.91 28.53 2.49
CA ARG A 238 20.08 29.00 1.75
C ARG A 238 20.04 30.51 1.89
N ALA A 239 20.24 30.97 3.13
CA ALA A 239 20.75 32.28 3.42
C ALA A 239 22.23 32.21 3.04
N LYS A 240 22.51 32.60 1.81
CA LYS A 240 23.69 33.37 1.47
C LYS A 240 23.22 34.56 0.67
#